data_AF-A0A932A9A0-F1
#
_entry.id   AF-A0A932A9A0-F1
#
_cell.length_a   1.000
_cell.length_b   1.000
_cell.length_c   1.000
_cell.angle_alpha   90.00
_cell.angle_beta   90.00
_cell.angle_gamma   90.00
#
_symmetry.space_group_name_H-M   'P 1'
#
loop_
_entity.id
_entity.type
_entity.pdbx_description
1 polymer ?
#
loop_
_entity_poly.entity_id
_entity_poly.type
_entity_poly.pdbx_seq_one_letter_code
_entity_poly.pdbx_strand_id
1 'polypeptide(L)'
;MRWAAVLFFHLMLAGLMYPQGPQPADQKKKVDLTDTWSFPSWGDAEVTQQGERVTLKTKTGRIFEGTLKGDQLELHHKLQFDETRRRLPAPVREQLVGQDVTLTGTLDAEGQVVEGSYHDLDPQWEVQDGVYRITGYDRGESPMKMRRKGCGKQAIAIPAGFGGKGKQITGLHWKMTAAISDDQGITMHDVSLGARYMANAMDMWGFRLEAIQPAKICQLKPDSDDAVCRSKLIAFQTSTDSEKLVVEGTYAVDHIPKGSSNCLYVTQRYEFSRDYDPVKESQNRCEPFGVVPCARFRPKLSYKFVPEEDKDEKEFKVVTVQRLHLLVDGRAVNSAMLTHDVDGMVSAGMNVHPIDQGVLPSPVEILGGNPLDTPRRATVIRDGLAVDGAPDNFHQTWKDSVELPTVLSPGCPECVHIHWRWSSNVAKVKGLFPELGDGTALIPAGSKQTVAIFVTGHQAGGMKYNSPILYYMGESTAKEETFFTHGGWYSWGVDLLANAWGGRLVAGPKQLPLGSGSMEPESVNGYTFHPGEEVTFTFRETRPATFDRFRIALPKGPSVKTFELLVANLPDGPFRSLGTFETKPKLWDQYQDFSFTQVTATYLKVRLVSAHYNERTIKLRPFQLPGIVSSE
;
A
#
# COMPACT_ATOMS: atom_id res chain seq x y z
N MET A 1 47.78 2.72 -45.58
CA MET A 1 48.07 1.27 -45.42
C MET A 1 47.75 0.87 -44.00
N ARG A 2 46.90 -0.17 -43.83
CA ARG A 2 46.58 -0.96 -42.62
C ARG A 2 45.85 -0.21 -41.48
N TRP A 3 44.56 -0.38 -41.21
CA TRP A 3 43.70 -1.56 -40.88
C TRP A 3 43.98 -2.25 -39.54
N ALA A 4 42.87 -2.56 -38.84
CA ALA A 4 42.63 -3.42 -37.66
C ALA A 4 42.73 -2.74 -36.28
N ALA A 5 41.77 -2.86 -35.33
CA ALA A 5 40.53 -3.62 -35.27
C ALA A 5 39.55 -2.95 -34.28
N VAL A 6 38.33 -2.70 -34.76
CA VAL A 6 37.12 -2.44 -33.98
C VAL A 6 36.27 -3.68 -34.16
N LEU A 7 36.14 -4.55 -33.14
CA LEU A 7 35.04 -5.48 -32.94
C LEU A 7 35.22 -6.24 -31.60
N PHE A 8 34.10 -6.54 -30.95
CA PHE A 8 33.92 -7.32 -29.71
C PHE A 8 34.04 -6.59 -28.36
N PHE A 9 33.03 -5.78 -28.04
CA PHE A 9 32.47 -5.70 -26.67
C PHE A 9 30.95 -5.47 -26.77
N HIS A 10 30.24 -6.50 -27.22
CA HIS A 10 28.78 -6.63 -27.16
C HIS A 10 28.49 -8.11 -26.84
N LEU A 11 28.52 -8.46 -25.56
CA LEU A 11 27.86 -9.62 -24.94
C LEU A 11 28.38 -9.75 -23.50
N MET A 12 27.45 -9.94 -22.56
CA MET A 12 27.63 -10.14 -21.10
C MET A 12 27.27 -8.95 -20.20
N LEU A 13 26.05 -8.43 -20.35
CA LEU A 13 25.25 -7.97 -19.20
C LEU A 13 24.21 -9.05 -18.92
N ALA A 14 24.68 -10.20 -18.42
CA ALA A 14 23.80 -11.13 -17.71
C ALA A 14 23.40 -10.43 -16.41
N GLY A 15 22.11 -10.13 -16.29
CA GLY A 15 21.56 -9.50 -15.10
C GLY A 15 21.95 -10.29 -13.85
N LEU A 16 22.55 -9.58 -12.89
CA LEU A 16 22.57 -10.01 -11.49
C LEU A 16 21.12 -9.97 -10.99
N MET A 17 20.35 -11.00 -11.34
CA MET A 17 19.11 -11.31 -10.66
C MET A 17 19.48 -11.66 -9.23
N TYR A 18 19.10 -10.80 -8.28
CA TYR A 18 19.11 -11.16 -6.88
C TYR A 18 18.32 -12.48 -6.73
N PRO A 19 18.87 -13.51 -6.06
CA PRO A 19 18.11 -14.70 -5.77
C PRO A 19 16.91 -14.28 -4.92
N GLN A 20 15.73 -14.28 -5.51
CA GLN A 20 14.50 -14.21 -4.73
C GLN A 20 14.55 -15.42 -3.80
N GLY A 21 14.51 -15.17 -2.48
CA GLY A 21 14.38 -16.24 -1.50
C GLY A 21 13.20 -17.15 -1.90
N PRO A 22 13.25 -18.45 -1.56
CA PRO A 22 12.22 -19.40 -1.98
C PRO A 22 10.84 -18.80 -1.67
N GLN A 23 10.07 -18.51 -2.72
CA GLN A 23 8.67 -18.16 -2.55
C GLN A 23 8.02 -19.27 -1.73
N PRO A 24 7.21 -18.93 -0.70
CA PRO A 24 6.44 -19.94 0.03
C PRO A 24 5.73 -20.80 -1.00
N ALA A 25 5.91 -22.13 -0.93
CA ALA A 25 5.29 -23.06 -1.87
C ALA A 25 3.80 -22.68 -2.00
N ASP A 26 3.40 -22.23 -3.19
CA ASP A 26 2.05 -21.77 -3.49
C ASP A 26 1.09 -22.88 -3.06
N GLN A 27 0.40 -22.67 -1.93
CA GLN A 27 -0.70 -23.52 -1.55
C GLN A 27 -1.75 -23.35 -2.64
N LYS A 28 -1.83 -24.34 -3.55
CA LYS A 28 -2.78 -24.36 -4.66
C LYS A 28 -4.16 -24.05 -4.09
N LYS A 29 -4.68 -22.86 -4.42
CA LYS A 29 -5.92 -22.32 -3.85
C LYS A 29 -7.05 -23.30 -4.15
N LYS A 30 -7.72 -23.80 -3.11
CA LYS A 30 -8.88 -24.70 -3.27
C LYS A 30 -9.96 -23.98 -4.09
N VAL A 31 -10.34 -24.55 -5.22
CA VAL A 31 -11.37 -24.00 -6.11
C VAL A 31 -12.74 -24.53 -5.69
N ASP A 32 -13.70 -23.63 -5.56
CA ASP A 32 -15.13 -23.93 -5.43
C ASP A 32 -15.85 -23.51 -6.73
N LEU A 33 -16.48 -24.48 -7.41
CA LEU A 33 -17.26 -24.33 -8.64
C LEU A 33 -18.72 -23.96 -8.41
N THR A 34 -19.18 -23.90 -7.16
CA THR A 34 -20.59 -23.66 -6.82
C THR A 34 -21.07 -22.30 -7.33
N ASP A 35 -21.80 -22.28 -8.44
CA ASP A 35 -22.38 -21.07 -9.04
C ASP A 35 -23.30 -21.38 -10.22
N THR A 36 -23.84 -20.33 -10.85
CA THR A 36 -24.43 -20.40 -12.18
C THR A 36 -23.33 -20.33 -13.25
N TRP A 37 -23.38 -21.23 -14.23
CA TRP A 37 -22.47 -21.30 -15.36
C TRP A 37 -23.25 -21.18 -16.67
N SER A 38 -22.68 -20.50 -17.66
CA SER A 38 -23.23 -20.31 -19.00
C SER A 38 -22.54 -21.25 -20.00
N PHE A 39 -23.35 -21.92 -20.82
CA PHE A 39 -22.94 -22.77 -21.92
C PHE A 39 -23.41 -22.15 -23.23
N PRO A 40 -22.54 -21.99 -24.25
CA PRO A 40 -22.95 -21.54 -25.57
C PRO A 40 -24.05 -22.43 -26.19
N SER A 41 -23.98 -23.74 -25.97
CA SER A 41 -24.87 -24.73 -26.57
C SER A 41 -26.08 -25.11 -25.70
N TRP A 42 -25.99 -25.01 -24.37
CA TRP A 42 -27.02 -25.50 -23.44
C TRP A 42 -27.69 -24.41 -22.59
N GLY A 43 -27.24 -23.16 -22.70
CA GLY A 43 -27.69 -22.06 -21.84
C GLY A 43 -27.11 -22.15 -20.42
N ASP A 44 -27.80 -21.57 -19.43
CA ASP A 44 -27.30 -21.57 -18.06
C ASP A 44 -27.49 -22.94 -17.37
N ALA A 45 -26.57 -23.30 -16.50
CA ALA A 45 -26.65 -24.44 -15.58
C ALA A 45 -26.24 -24.00 -14.15
N GLU A 46 -26.83 -24.64 -13.15
CA GLU A 46 -26.41 -24.52 -11.75
C GLU A 46 -25.38 -25.59 -11.43
N VAL A 47 -24.22 -25.19 -10.93
CA VAL A 47 -23.15 -26.08 -10.46
C VAL A 47 -23.09 -26.00 -8.95
N THR A 48 -22.95 -27.16 -8.29
CA THR A 48 -22.72 -27.27 -6.85
C THR A 48 -21.52 -28.17 -6.60
N GLN A 49 -20.67 -27.82 -5.63
CA GLN A 49 -19.48 -28.59 -5.29
C GLN A 49 -19.42 -28.87 -3.77
N GLN A 50 -19.15 -30.13 -3.43
CA GLN A 50 -18.90 -30.57 -2.05
C GLN A 50 -17.62 -31.40 -2.01
N GLY A 51 -16.53 -30.77 -1.57
CA GLY A 51 -15.20 -31.39 -1.65
C GLY A 51 -14.77 -31.56 -3.10
N GLU A 52 -14.49 -32.78 -3.53
CA GLU A 52 -14.21 -33.09 -4.95
C GLU A 52 -15.48 -33.38 -5.75
N ARG A 53 -16.63 -33.67 -5.11
CA ARG A 53 -17.86 -34.02 -5.83
C ARG A 53 -18.48 -32.77 -6.43
N VAL A 54 -18.85 -32.84 -7.71
CA VAL A 54 -19.50 -31.76 -8.46
C VAL A 54 -20.80 -32.27 -9.07
N THR A 55 -21.85 -31.46 -8.95
CA THR A 55 -23.14 -31.70 -9.60
C THR A 55 -23.49 -30.50 -10.45
N LEU A 56 -23.86 -30.73 -11.71
CA LEU A 56 -24.26 -29.71 -12.67
C LEU A 56 -25.69 -29.98 -13.13
N LYS A 57 -26.56 -28.98 -13.01
CA LYS A 57 -27.97 -29.05 -13.39
C LYS A 57 -28.29 -28.03 -14.47
N THR A 58 -28.62 -28.47 -15.68
CA THR A 58 -28.98 -27.56 -16.77
C THR A 58 -30.42 -27.04 -16.61
N LYS A 59 -30.76 -25.93 -17.28
CA LYS A 59 -32.15 -25.43 -17.38
C LYS A 59 -33.14 -26.45 -17.93
N THR A 60 -32.69 -27.38 -18.78
CA THR A 60 -33.54 -28.46 -19.33
C THR A 60 -33.76 -29.61 -18.34
N GLY A 61 -33.15 -29.56 -17.15
CA GLY A 61 -33.29 -30.58 -16.12
C GLY A 61 -32.25 -31.69 -16.16
N ARG A 62 -31.23 -31.61 -17.05
CA ARG A 62 -30.13 -32.59 -17.07
C ARG A 62 -29.31 -32.45 -15.81
N ILE A 63 -28.97 -33.58 -15.18
CA ILE A 63 -28.12 -33.61 -13.99
C ILE A 63 -26.88 -34.43 -14.32
N PHE A 64 -25.74 -33.76 -14.36
CA PHE A 64 -24.43 -34.38 -14.46
C PHE A 64 -23.79 -34.46 -13.08
N GLU A 65 -23.15 -35.58 -12.76
CA GLU A 65 -22.45 -35.79 -11.49
C GLU A 65 -21.04 -36.32 -11.73
N GLY A 66 -20.07 -35.84 -10.95
CA GLY A 66 -18.71 -36.37 -11.02
C GLY A 66 -17.76 -35.65 -10.08
N THR A 67 -16.52 -35.41 -10.52
CA THR A 67 -15.46 -34.89 -9.66
C THR A 67 -14.61 -33.79 -10.28
N LEU A 68 -14.09 -32.89 -9.43
CA LEU A 68 -13.00 -31.97 -9.73
C LEU A 68 -11.73 -32.45 -9.00
N LYS A 69 -10.73 -32.91 -9.75
CA LYS A 69 -9.42 -33.33 -9.24
C LYS A 69 -8.34 -32.37 -9.72
N GLY A 70 -7.88 -31.49 -8.83
CA GLY A 70 -7.01 -30.39 -9.23
C GLY A 70 -7.76 -29.40 -10.11
N ASP A 71 -7.40 -29.30 -11.37
CA ASP A 71 -8.07 -28.50 -12.40
C ASP A 71 -8.90 -29.34 -13.39
N GLN A 72 -8.91 -30.66 -13.24
CA GLN A 72 -9.63 -31.57 -14.15
C GLN A 72 -11.04 -31.84 -13.64
N LEU A 73 -12.03 -31.45 -14.42
CA LEU A 73 -13.45 -31.70 -14.21
C LEU A 73 -13.88 -32.90 -15.06
N GLU A 74 -14.53 -33.87 -14.45
CA GLU A 74 -15.18 -34.99 -15.13
C GLU A 74 -16.57 -35.20 -14.54
N LEU A 75 -17.61 -35.15 -15.37
CA LEU A 75 -19.01 -35.32 -14.98
C LEU A 75 -19.70 -36.33 -15.90
N HIS A 76 -20.62 -37.13 -15.34
CA HIS A 76 -21.35 -38.16 -16.07
C HIS A 76 -22.85 -37.93 -15.98
N HIS A 77 -23.58 -38.35 -17.02
CA HIS A 77 -25.03 -38.31 -17.07
C HIS A 77 -25.56 -39.50 -17.88
N LYS A 78 -26.76 -40.00 -17.55
CA LYS A 78 -27.43 -41.06 -18.29
C LYS A 78 -28.50 -40.49 -19.22
N LEU A 79 -28.32 -40.70 -20.53
CA LEU A 79 -29.21 -40.18 -21.56
C LEU A 79 -30.67 -40.57 -21.33
N GLN A 80 -31.55 -39.59 -21.41
CA GLN A 80 -32.99 -39.77 -21.48
C GLN A 80 -33.47 -39.79 -22.93
N PHE A 81 -34.66 -40.35 -23.15
CA PHE A 81 -35.20 -40.52 -24.51
C PHE A 81 -35.31 -39.18 -25.28
N ASP A 82 -35.77 -38.13 -24.62
CA ASP A 82 -35.94 -36.79 -25.18
C ASP A 82 -34.61 -36.05 -25.45
N GLU A 83 -33.50 -36.55 -24.92
CA GLU A 83 -32.14 -36.01 -25.09
C GLU A 83 -31.39 -36.65 -26.25
N THR A 84 -31.81 -37.83 -26.69
CA THR A 84 -31.24 -38.50 -27.86
C THR A 84 -31.48 -37.69 -29.15
N ARG A 85 -30.59 -37.86 -30.14
CA ARG A 85 -30.63 -37.09 -31.39
C ARG A 85 -31.96 -37.31 -32.12
N ARG A 86 -32.76 -36.26 -32.27
CA ARG A 86 -34.11 -36.32 -32.89
C ARG A 86 -34.14 -36.88 -34.32
N ARG A 87 -33.00 -36.84 -35.03
CA ARG A 87 -32.85 -37.42 -36.38
C ARG A 87 -32.82 -38.95 -36.40
N LEU A 88 -32.58 -39.60 -35.24
CA LEU A 88 -32.55 -41.04 -35.13
C LEU A 88 -33.98 -41.61 -35.07
N PRO A 89 -34.23 -42.79 -35.66
CA PRO A 89 -35.51 -43.49 -35.51
C PRO A 89 -35.83 -43.75 -34.03
N ALA A 90 -37.11 -43.66 -33.65
CA ALA A 90 -37.53 -43.87 -32.25
C ALA A 90 -37.01 -45.20 -31.65
N PRO A 91 -37.04 -46.35 -32.35
CA PRO A 91 -36.49 -47.60 -31.81
C PRO A 91 -34.98 -47.56 -31.53
N VAL A 92 -34.21 -46.77 -32.29
CA VAL A 92 -32.77 -46.57 -32.03
C VAL A 92 -32.58 -45.65 -30.83
N ARG A 93 -33.41 -44.61 -30.71
CA ARG A 93 -33.41 -43.68 -29.57
C ARG A 93 -33.75 -44.38 -28.26
N GLU A 94 -34.71 -45.30 -28.26
CA GLU A 94 -35.04 -46.14 -27.10
C GLU A 94 -33.84 -46.98 -26.66
N GLN A 95 -33.07 -47.54 -27.59
CA GLN A 95 -31.86 -48.32 -27.31
C GLN A 95 -30.69 -47.47 -26.76
N LEU A 96 -30.72 -46.14 -26.93
CA LEU A 96 -29.72 -45.23 -26.37
C LEU A 96 -30.06 -44.77 -24.94
N VAL A 97 -31.29 -44.97 -24.46
CA VAL A 97 -31.68 -44.55 -23.11
C VAL A 97 -30.83 -45.27 -22.07
N GLY A 98 -30.28 -44.52 -21.11
CA GLY A 98 -29.42 -45.04 -20.05
C GLY A 98 -27.93 -45.15 -20.39
N GLN A 99 -27.55 -44.88 -21.65
CA GLN A 99 -26.14 -44.76 -22.05
C GLN A 99 -25.47 -43.59 -21.31
N ASP A 100 -24.22 -43.80 -20.91
CA ASP A 100 -23.42 -42.80 -20.21
C ASP A 100 -22.85 -41.80 -21.20
N VAL A 101 -23.05 -40.51 -20.92
CA VAL A 101 -22.37 -39.40 -21.58
C VAL A 101 -21.47 -38.70 -20.57
N THR A 102 -20.32 -38.23 -21.02
CA THR A 102 -19.29 -37.67 -20.14
C THR A 102 -18.91 -36.27 -20.58
N LEU A 103 -18.84 -35.36 -19.62
CA LEU A 103 -18.30 -34.03 -19.78
C LEU A 103 -16.94 -34.01 -19.10
N THR A 104 -15.89 -33.74 -19.88
CA THR A 104 -14.53 -33.54 -19.36
C THR A 104 -14.09 -32.11 -19.62
N GLY A 105 -13.31 -31.51 -18.74
CA GLY A 105 -12.70 -30.21 -19.02
C GLY A 105 -11.62 -29.83 -18.04
N THR A 106 -10.83 -28.83 -18.42
CA THR A 106 -9.80 -28.20 -17.58
C THR A 106 -10.26 -26.82 -17.17
N LEU A 107 -10.16 -26.54 -15.87
CA LEU A 107 -10.44 -25.26 -15.28
C LEU A 107 -9.24 -24.30 -15.50
N ASP A 108 -9.53 -23.04 -15.82
CA ASP A 108 -8.51 -21.99 -15.86
C ASP A 108 -7.93 -21.66 -14.47
N ALA A 109 -6.84 -20.88 -14.45
CA ALA A 109 -6.14 -20.54 -13.22
C ALA A 109 -7.03 -19.77 -12.22
N GLU A 110 -8.00 -19.01 -12.72
CA GLU A 110 -8.93 -18.20 -11.94
C GLU A 110 -10.19 -18.96 -11.46
N GLY A 111 -10.44 -20.15 -12.01
CA GLY A 111 -11.62 -20.94 -11.72
C GLY A 111 -12.92 -20.40 -12.31
N GLN A 112 -12.84 -19.66 -13.42
CA GLN A 112 -13.95 -18.97 -14.09
C GLN A 112 -14.36 -19.64 -15.40
N VAL A 113 -13.45 -20.38 -16.03
CA VAL A 113 -13.69 -21.03 -17.32
C VAL A 113 -13.33 -22.50 -17.22
N VAL A 114 -14.19 -23.37 -17.75
CA VAL A 114 -13.84 -24.75 -18.02
C VAL A 114 -13.86 -24.95 -19.53
N GLU A 115 -12.70 -25.29 -20.09
CA GLU A 115 -12.53 -25.66 -21.49
C GLU A 115 -12.41 -27.18 -21.59
N GLY A 116 -13.20 -27.81 -22.46
CA GLY A 116 -13.29 -29.25 -22.49
C GLY A 116 -14.13 -29.80 -23.63
N SER A 117 -14.68 -30.98 -23.40
CA SER A 117 -15.43 -31.74 -24.40
C SER A 117 -16.60 -32.47 -23.76
N TYR A 118 -17.71 -32.52 -24.50
CA TYR A 118 -18.81 -33.44 -24.26
C TYR A 118 -18.63 -34.68 -25.13
N HIS A 119 -18.60 -35.84 -24.50
CA HIS A 119 -18.42 -37.15 -25.12
C HIS A 119 -19.75 -37.89 -25.12
N ASP A 120 -20.23 -38.24 -26.31
CA ASP A 120 -21.38 -39.12 -26.53
C ASP A 120 -21.00 -40.32 -27.41
N LEU A 121 -21.94 -41.24 -27.58
CA LEU A 121 -21.81 -42.36 -28.51
C LEU A 121 -22.74 -42.10 -29.70
N ASP A 122 -22.18 -42.14 -30.92
CA ASP A 122 -22.96 -42.09 -32.15
C ASP A 122 -23.26 -43.54 -32.59
N PRO A 123 -24.51 -44.02 -32.50
CA PRO A 123 -24.81 -45.39 -32.83
C PRO A 123 -24.73 -45.62 -34.34
N GLN A 124 -23.98 -46.64 -34.74
CA GLN A 124 -24.14 -47.30 -36.02
C GLN A 124 -25.31 -48.26 -35.90
N TRP A 125 -26.25 -48.21 -36.84
CA TRP A 125 -27.46 -49.04 -36.78
C TRP A 125 -27.89 -49.50 -38.17
N GLU A 126 -28.56 -50.64 -38.20
CA GLU A 126 -29.13 -51.24 -39.40
C GLU A 126 -30.60 -51.63 -39.19
N VAL A 127 -31.29 -51.88 -40.29
CA VAL A 127 -32.66 -52.43 -40.28
C VAL A 127 -32.60 -53.83 -40.85
N GLN A 128 -32.94 -54.82 -40.04
CA GLN A 128 -33.06 -56.21 -40.47
C GLN A 128 -34.48 -56.69 -40.17
N ASP A 129 -35.19 -57.15 -41.20
CA ASP A 129 -36.57 -57.64 -41.09
C ASP A 129 -37.54 -56.65 -40.41
N GLY A 130 -37.34 -55.36 -40.63
CA GLY A 130 -38.14 -54.28 -40.03
C GLY A 130 -37.78 -53.95 -38.58
N VAL A 131 -36.76 -54.60 -38.00
CA VAL A 131 -36.26 -54.34 -36.64
C VAL A 131 -34.99 -53.49 -36.73
N TYR A 132 -34.94 -52.40 -35.96
CA TYR A 132 -33.75 -51.54 -35.85
C TYR A 132 -32.79 -52.12 -34.83
N ARG A 133 -31.52 -52.31 -35.21
CA ARG A 133 -30.48 -52.83 -34.32
C ARG A 133 -29.25 -51.94 -34.34
N ILE A 134 -28.76 -51.54 -33.17
CA ILE A 134 -27.44 -50.90 -33.05
C ILE A 134 -26.35 -51.97 -33.29
N THR A 135 -25.49 -51.74 -34.28
CA THR A 135 -24.40 -52.63 -34.69
C THR A 135 -23.03 -52.19 -34.16
N GLY A 136 -22.92 -50.94 -33.71
CA GLY A 136 -21.70 -50.39 -33.12
C GLY A 136 -21.88 -48.96 -32.63
N TYR A 137 -20.82 -48.38 -32.11
CA TYR A 137 -20.78 -46.99 -31.66
C TYR A 137 -19.50 -46.33 -32.13
N ASP A 138 -19.62 -45.15 -32.71
CA ASP A 138 -18.50 -44.24 -32.86
C ASP A 138 -18.45 -43.28 -31.67
N ARG A 139 -17.25 -42.87 -31.28
CA ARG A 139 -17.08 -41.88 -30.23
C ARG A 139 -17.38 -40.50 -30.80
N GLY A 140 -18.45 -39.88 -30.32
CA GLY A 140 -18.73 -38.48 -30.61
C GLY A 140 -18.02 -37.59 -29.58
N GLU A 141 -17.38 -36.53 -30.07
CA GLU A 141 -16.75 -35.52 -29.23
C GLU A 141 -17.19 -34.14 -29.74
N SER A 142 -17.72 -33.32 -28.85
CA SER A 142 -18.10 -31.94 -29.15
C SER A 142 -17.33 -31.00 -28.21
N PRO A 143 -16.60 -30.01 -28.74
CA PRO A 143 -15.92 -29.04 -27.89
C PRO A 143 -16.95 -28.30 -27.05
N MET A 144 -16.59 -28.03 -25.80
CA MET A 144 -17.44 -27.38 -24.84
C MET A 144 -16.61 -26.36 -24.07
N LYS A 145 -17.20 -25.19 -23.90
CA LYS A 145 -16.69 -24.15 -23.03
C LYS A 145 -17.82 -23.73 -22.10
N MET A 146 -17.59 -23.75 -20.80
CA MET A 146 -18.52 -23.17 -19.84
C MET A 146 -17.83 -22.06 -19.06
N ARG A 147 -18.59 -21.02 -18.75
CA ARG A 147 -18.10 -19.85 -18.01
C ARG A 147 -18.99 -19.56 -16.83
N ARG A 148 -18.41 -19.22 -15.69
CA ARG A 148 -19.17 -18.77 -14.52
C ARG A 148 -19.91 -17.46 -14.84
N LYS A 149 -21.14 -17.30 -14.37
CA LYS A 149 -21.96 -16.10 -14.60
C LYS A 149 -21.65 -15.05 -13.54
N GLY A 150 -21.32 -13.84 -13.99
CA GLY A 150 -20.81 -12.79 -13.11
C GLY A 150 -19.41 -13.14 -12.60
N CYS A 151 -19.02 -12.58 -11.46
CA CYS A 151 -17.74 -12.93 -10.84
C CYS A 151 -17.74 -14.31 -10.17
N GLY A 152 -18.94 -14.81 -9.92
CA GLY A 152 -19.26 -16.07 -9.29
C GLY A 152 -18.39 -16.47 -8.09
N LYS A 153 -18.17 -15.49 -7.21
CA LYS A 153 -17.64 -15.69 -5.87
C LYS A 153 -18.72 -15.26 -4.90
N GLN A 154 -18.94 -16.07 -3.86
CA GLN A 154 -19.83 -15.70 -2.78
C GLN A 154 -19.17 -14.66 -1.88
N ALA A 155 -19.98 -13.79 -1.30
CA ALA A 155 -19.50 -12.90 -0.26
C ALA A 155 -19.02 -13.73 0.94
N ILE A 156 -17.87 -13.38 1.48
CA ILE A 156 -17.45 -13.88 2.78
C ILE A 156 -18.16 -13.08 3.87
N ALA A 157 -18.44 -13.70 5.01
CA ALA A 157 -18.88 -12.95 6.17
C ALA A 157 -17.79 -11.94 6.55
N ILE A 158 -18.20 -10.73 6.93
CA ILE A 158 -17.29 -9.71 7.46
C ILE A 158 -16.53 -10.33 8.65
N PRO A 159 -15.19 -10.39 8.62
CA PRO A 159 -14.42 -10.98 9.70
C PRO A 159 -14.71 -10.33 11.05
N ALA A 160 -14.73 -11.13 12.11
CA ALA A 160 -15.14 -10.68 13.43
C ALA A 160 -14.35 -9.43 13.89
N GLY A 161 -15.09 -8.39 14.29
CA GLY A 161 -14.55 -7.10 14.74
C GLY A 161 -14.30 -6.09 13.63
N PHE A 162 -14.36 -6.46 12.35
CA PHE A 162 -14.14 -5.52 11.25
C PHE A 162 -15.39 -4.82 10.74
N GLY A 163 -16.60 -5.22 11.15
CA GLY A 163 -17.82 -4.48 10.84
C GLY A 163 -18.04 -3.26 11.76
N GLY A 164 -18.87 -2.31 11.33
CA GLY A 164 -19.33 -1.19 12.15
C GLY A 164 -18.19 -0.28 12.64
N LYS A 165 -17.88 -0.33 13.95
CA LYS A 165 -16.82 0.50 14.56
C LYS A 165 -15.40 0.13 14.13
N GLY A 166 -15.22 -1.02 13.48
CA GLY A 166 -13.92 -1.54 13.07
C GLY A 166 -13.08 -2.11 14.21
N LYS A 167 -11.91 -2.61 13.84
CA LYS A 167 -10.93 -3.26 14.72
C LYS A 167 -9.66 -2.44 14.76
N GLN A 168 -9.14 -2.21 15.97
CA GLN A 168 -7.82 -1.62 16.12
C GLN A 168 -6.73 -2.59 15.63
N ILE A 169 -5.86 -2.10 14.76
CA ILE A 169 -4.68 -2.81 14.26
C ILE A 169 -3.44 -2.04 14.70
N THR A 170 -2.42 -2.79 15.13
CA THR A 170 -1.12 -2.25 15.52
C THR A 170 0.01 -3.09 14.95
N GLY A 171 1.08 -2.45 14.50
CA GLY A 171 2.28 -3.14 14.01
C GLY A 171 3.31 -2.14 13.49
N LEU A 172 4.61 -2.40 13.72
CA LEU A 172 5.70 -1.56 13.21
C LEU A 172 5.55 -0.07 13.57
N HIS A 173 5.15 0.21 14.80
CA HIS A 173 4.78 1.53 15.34
C HIS A 173 3.50 2.15 14.75
N TRP A 174 2.89 1.56 13.73
CA TRP A 174 1.60 2.04 13.25
C TRP A 174 0.47 1.59 14.17
N LYS A 175 -0.52 2.47 14.32
CA LYS A 175 -1.79 2.23 15.01
C LYS A 175 -2.93 2.87 14.23
N MET A 176 -4.03 2.15 14.06
CA MET A 176 -5.20 2.58 13.31
C MET A 176 -6.43 1.74 13.69
N THR A 177 -7.61 2.18 13.27
CA THR A 177 -8.84 1.39 13.30
C THR A 177 -9.22 1.03 11.87
N ALA A 178 -9.24 -0.26 11.53
CA ALA A 178 -9.64 -0.73 10.21
C ALA A 178 -11.07 -1.29 10.25
N ALA A 179 -11.92 -0.90 9.30
CA ALA A 179 -13.28 -1.39 9.16
C ALA A 179 -13.56 -1.83 7.72
N ILE A 180 -14.53 -2.73 7.56
CA ILE A 180 -15.22 -2.99 6.30
C ILE A 180 -16.54 -2.23 6.41
N SER A 181 -16.66 -1.14 5.68
CA SER A 181 -17.86 -0.31 5.66
C SER A 181 -18.91 -0.89 4.70
N ASP A 182 -20.14 -0.39 4.82
CA ASP A 182 -21.25 -0.85 4.00
C ASP A 182 -21.14 -0.40 2.54
N ASP A 183 -20.31 0.60 2.22
CA ASP A 183 -20.29 1.24 0.90
C ASP A 183 -18.94 1.82 0.40
N GLN A 184 -17.87 1.78 1.19
CA GLN A 184 -16.54 2.27 0.83
C GLN A 184 -15.47 1.16 0.83
N GLY A 185 -15.90 -0.07 1.04
CA GLY A 185 -15.05 -1.22 1.23
C GLY A 185 -14.22 -1.12 2.51
N ILE A 186 -12.91 -1.25 2.43
CA ILE A 186 -12.03 -1.05 3.59
C ILE A 186 -11.87 0.45 3.88
N THR A 187 -12.09 0.83 5.13
CA THR A 187 -11.79 2.16 5.65
C THR A 187 -10.75 2.06 6.77
N MET A 188 -9.84 3.04 6.81
CA MET A 188 -8.83 3.18 7.83
C MET A 188 -9.07 4.49 8.58
N HIS A 189 -9.20 4.44 9.89
CA HIS A 189 -9.43 5.59 10.75
C HIS A 189 -8.32 5.73 11.80
N ASP A 190 -8.13 6.95 12.30
CA ASP A 190 -7.19 7.26 13.38
C ASP A 190 -5.77 6.74 13.14
N VAL A 191 -5.31 6.90 11.90
CA VAL A 191 -4.02 6.38 11.45
C VAL A 191 -2.91 7.20 12.10
N SER A 192 -2.04 6.53 12.85
CA SER A 192 -0.96 7.12 13.62
C SER A 192 0.32 6.31 13.48
N LEU A 193 1.46 6.99 13.55
CA LEU A 193 2.80 6.39 13.63
C LEU A 193 3.44 6.77 14.97
N GLY A 194 3.69 5.78 15.82
CA GLY A 194 3.93 6.00 17.25
C GLY A 194 2.75 6.76 17.86
N ALA A 195 3.03 7.82 18.61
CA ALA A 195 2.02 8.76 19.08
C ALA A 195 1.65 9.89 18.07
N ARG A 196 2.21 9.94 16.84
CA ARG A 196 1.96 11.03 15.89
C ARG A 196 0.74 10.66 15.07
N TYR A 197 -0.32 11.43 15.22
CA TYR A 197 -1.53 11.25 14.44
C TYR A 197 -1.31 11.77 13.02
N MET A 198 -1.68 10.98 12.01
CA MET A 198 -1.41 11.30 10.61
C MET A 198 -2.70 11.56 9.84
N ALA A 199 -3.68 10.64 9.94
CA ALA A 199 -4.89 10.71 9.15
C ALA A 199 -6.13 10.33 9.95
N ASN A 200 -7.19 11.11 9.75
CA ASN A 200 -8.51 10.83 10.30
C ASN A 200 -9.22 9.72 9.53
N ALA A 201 -9.10 9.72 8.20
CA ALA A 201 -9.67 8.68 7.36
C ALA A 201 -8.85 8.45 6.09
N MET A 202 -8.73 7.18 5.69
CA MET A 202 -8.35 6.77 4.34
C MET A 202 -9.36 5.74 3.84
N ASP A 203 -9.94 6.00 2.68
CA ASP A 203 -11.02 5.17 2.14
C ASP A 203 -11.14 5.36 0.62
N MET A 204 -11.97 4.53 0.00
CA MET A 204 -12.36 4.68 -1.39
C MET A 204 -13.79 5.21 -1.46
N TRP A 205 -14.00 6.33 -2.14
CA TRP A 205 -15.34 6.89 -2.26
C TRP A 205 -16.20 6.09 -3.26
N GLY A 206 -15.56 5.56 -4.30
CA GLY A 206 -16.21 4.72 -5.31
C GLY A 206 -15.42 4.68 -6.60
N PHE A 207 -16.03 4.04 -7.62
CA PHE A 207 -15.49 3.99 -8.96
C PHE A 207 -16.62 4.11 -10.00
N ARG A 208 -16.28 4.54 -11.21
CA ARG A 208 -17.21 4.69 -12.33
C ARG A 208 -16.72 3.82 -13.48
N LEU A 209 -17.63 3.10 -14.11
CA LEU A 209 -17.39 2.34 -15.33
C LEU A 209 -18.14 2.98 -16.50
N GLU A 210 -17.46 3.25 -17.61
CA GLU A 210 -18.11 3.86 -18.79
C GLU A 210 -19.00 2.86 -19.56
N ALA A 211 -18.77 1.55 -19.36
CA ALA A 211 -19.63 0.48 -19.87
C ALA A 211 -21.06 0.48 -19.27
N ILE A 212 -21.32 1.29 -18.23
CA ILE A 212 -22.64 1.42 -17.60
C ILE A 212 -23.29 2.73 -18.04
N GLN A 213 -24.48 2.63 -18.65
CA GLN A 213 -25.26 3.79 -19.10
C GLN A 213 -26.62 3.88 -18.39
N PRO A 214 -26.99 5.05 -17.81
CA PRO A 214 -26.14 6.23 -17.62
C PRO A 214 -25.00 5.92 -16.64
N ALA A 215 -23.88 6.64 -16.77
CA ALA A 215 -22.72 6.45 -15.90
C ALA A 215 -23.11 6.59 -14.42
N LYS A 216 -22.80 5.57 -13.62
CA LYS A 216 -23.07 5.52 -12.18
C LYS A 216 -21.78 5.35 -11.39
N ILE A 217 -21.75 5.91 -10.20
CA ILE A 217 -20.71 5.63 -9.21
C ILE A 217 -21.11 4.32 -8.52
N CYS A 218 -20.21 3.35 -8.61
CA CYS A 218 -20.27 2.05 -8.00
C CYS A 218 -19.51 2.08 -6.67
N GLN A 219 -20.08 1.41 -5.68
CA GLN A 219 -19.58 1.36 -4.30
C GLN A 219 -19.05 -0.05 -4.01
N LEU A 220 -18.09 -0.14 -3.10
CA LEU A 220 -17.59 -1.43 -2.62
C LEU A 220 -18.37 -1.82 -1.37
N LYS A 221 -19.34 -2.70 -1.56
CA LYS A 221 -20.22 -3.21 -0.52
C LYS A 221 -19.83 -4.66 -0.20
N PRO A 222 -19.87 -5.09 1.07
CA PRO A 222 -19.41 -6.42 1.45
C PRO A 222 -20.32 -7.55 0.96
N ASP A 223 -21.63 -7.33 0.88
CA ASP A 223 -22.59 -8.32 0.35
C ASP A 223 -23.83 -7.61 -0.18
N SER A 224 -23.70 -6.97 -1.34
CA SER A 224 -24.79 -6.22 -1.97
C SER A 224 -25.66 -7.10 -2.86
N ASP A 225 -26.93 -6.72 -2.99
CA ASP A 225 -27.90 -7.23 -3.97
C ASP A 225 -28.23 -6.19 -5.06
N ASP A 226 -27.44 -5.12 -5.18
CA ASP A 226 -27.69 -4.01 -6.09
C ASP A 226 -27.94 -4.48 -7.55
N ALA A 227 -28.91 -3.87 -8.21
CA ALA A 227 -29.26 -4.22 -9.58
C ALA A 227 -28.16 -3.87 -10.61
N VAL A 228 -27.23 -2.98 -10.25
CA VAL A 228 -26.09 -2.52 -11.05
C VAL A 228 -24.89 -2.41 -10.13
N CYS A 229 -23.71 -2.86 -10.58
CA CYS A 229 -22.49 -2.86 -9.76
C CYS A 229 -22.66 -3.59 -8.41
N ARG A 230 -23.26 -4.78 -8.45
CA ARG A 230 -23.40 -5.60 -7.26
C ARG A 230 -22.02 -5.99 -6.76
N SER A 231 -21.66 -5.54 -5.56
CA SER A 231 -20.35 -5.75 -4.96
C SER A 231 -20.43 -6.79 -3.84
N LYS A 232 -19.41 -7.66 -3.76
CA LYS A 232 -19.25 -8.69 -2.73
C LYS A 232 -17.81 -8.71 -2.26
N LEU A 233 -17.57 -8.67 -0.96
CA LEU A 233 -16.26 -8.94 -0.37
C LEU A 233 -15.97 -10.44 -0.48
N ILE A 234 -14.90 -10.81 -1.17
CA ILE A 234 -14.58 -12.23 -1.46
C ILE A 234 -13.28 -12.69 -0.81
N ALA A 235 -12.46 -11.77 -0.32
CA ALA A 235 -11.27 -12.04 0.46
C ALA A 235 -10.96 -10.85 1.36
N PHE A 236 -10.48 -11.12 2.57
CA PHE A 236 -9.98 -10.11 3.49
C PHE A 236 -8.83 -10.68 4.31
N GLN A 237 -7.78 -9.89 4.51
CA GLN A 237 -6.66 -10.28 5.37
C GLN A 237 -5.97 -9.08 6.01
N THR A 238 -5.35 -9.36 7.16
CA THR A 238 -4.41 -8.45 7.83
C THR A 238 -3.13 -9.21 8.10
N SER A 239 -1.99 -8.62 7.78
CA SER A 239 -0.69 -9.24 8.04
C SER A 239 0.34 -8.20 8.46
N THR A 240 1.29 -8.64 9.29
CA THR A 240 2.44 -7.83 9.69
C THR A 240 3.68 -8.70 9.55
N ASP A 241 4.65 -8.23 8.78
CA ASP A 241 6.00 -8.82 8.70
C ASP A 241 7.04 -7.85 9.27
N SER A 242 8.34 -8.11 9.04
CA SER A 242 9.40 -7.23 9.54
C SER A 242 9.43 -5.87 8.84
N GLU A 243 8.89 -5.76 7.62
CA GLU A 243 8.97 -4.56 6.78
C GLU A 243 7.67 -3.78 6.71
N LYS A 244 6.50 -4.43 6.79
CA LYS A 244 5.21 -3.78 6.63
C LYS A 244 4.06 -4.41 7.42
N LEU A 245 3.13 -3.54 7.80
CA LEU A 245 1.76 -3.86 8.19
C LEU A 245 0.86 -3.68 6.97
N VAL A 246 -0.03 -4.65 6.73
CA VAL A 246 -0.92 -4.70 5.56
C VAL A 246 -2.35 -4.97 5.99
N VAL A 247 -3.28 -4.21 5.42
CA VAL A 247 -4.73 -4.48 5.44
C VAL A 247 -5.20 -4.58 4.00
N GLU A 248 -5.82 -5.70 3.63
CA GLU A 248 -6.20 -5.98 2.25
C GLU A 248 -7.58 -6.63 2.16
N GLY A 249 -8.34 -6.22 1.15
CA GLY A 249 -9.64 -6.80 0.83
C GLY A 249 -9.90 -6.76 -0.66
N THR A 250 -10.43 -7.86 -1.17
CA THR A 250 -10.81 -8.00 -2.58
C THR A 250 -12.31 -8.13 -2.69
N TYR A 251 -12.89 -7.33 -3.59
CA TYR A 251 -14.29 -7.30 -3.92
C TYR A 251 -14.49 -7.83 -5.34
N ALA A 252 -15.52 -8.66 -5.51
CA ALA A 252 -16.07 -9.01 -6.81
C ALA A 252 -17.23 -8.06 -7.12
N VAL A 253 -17.22 -7.46 -8.30
CA VAL A 253 -18.29 -6.58 -8.79
C VAL A 253 -18.85 -7.14 -10.09
N ASP A 254 -20.14 -7.48 -10.08
CA ASP A 254 -20.87 -7.94 -11.26
C ASP A 254 -22.09 -7.03 -11.55
N HIS A 255 -22.95 -7.46 -12.47
CA HIS A 255 -24.04 -6.64 -13.02
C HIS A 255 -23.54 -5.37 -13.74
N ILE A 256 -22.51 -5.52 -14.58
CA ILE A 256 -21.86 -4.42 -15.31
C ILE A 256 -21.90 -4.58 -16.85
N PRO A 257 -23.06 -4.40 -17.52
CA PRO A 257 -24.39 -4.09 -16.98
C PRO A 257 -25.15 -5.36 -16.53
N LYS A 258 -26.33 -5.17 -15.92
CA LYS A 258 -27.18 -6.29 -15.47
C LYS A 258 -27.42 -7.31 -16.58
N GLY A 259 -27.25 -8.59 -16.25
CA GLY A 259 -27.44 -9.71 -17.17
C GLY A 259 -26.20 -10.07 -18.01
N SER A 260 -25.17 -9.21 -18.05
CA SER A 260 -23.87 -9.58 -18.62
C SER A 260 -23.10 -10.52 -17.69
N SER A 261 -22.18 -11.29 -18.27
CA SER A 261 -21.17 -12.08 -17.54
C SER A 261 -19.90 -11.30 -17.19
N ASN A 262 -19.87 -9.99 -17.46
CA ASN A 262 -18.75 -9.12 -17.11
C ASN A 262 -18.51 -9.13 -15.59
N CYS A 263 -17.24 -9.18 -15.20
CA CYS A 263 -16.81 -9.13 -13.82
C CYS A 263 -15.67 -8.14 -13.62
N LEU A 264 -15.68 -7.41 -12.51
CA LEU A 264 -14.57 -6.58 -12.06
C LEU A 264 -14.15 -7.02 -10.66
N TYR A 265 -12.91 -7.45 -10.52
CA TYR A 265 -12.29 -7.65 -9.22
C TYR A 265 -11.59 -6.36 -8.80
N VAL A 266 -11.86 -5.86 -7.60
CA VAL A 266 -11.24 -4.64 -7.05
C VAL A 266 -10.58 -4.99 -5.73
N THR A 267 -9.28 -4.73 -5.60
CA THR A 267 -8.52 -4.97 -4.37
C THR A 267 -8.08 -3.65 -3.76
N GLN A 268 -8.53 -3.37 -2.54
CA GLN A 268 -7.99 -2.31 -1.69
C GLN A 268 -6.89 -2.91 -0.84
N ARG A 269 -5.68 -2.33 -0.90
CA ARG A 269 -4.52 -2.76 -0.12
C ARG A 269 -3.84 -1.56 0.49
N TYR A 270 -3.84 -1.47 1.81
CA TYR A 270 -3.15 -0.43 2.56
C TYR A 270 -1.86 -1.02 3.13
N GLU A 271 -0.70 -0.51 2.68
CA GLU A 271 0.60 -0.91 3.21
C GLU A 271 1.19 0.22 4.07
N PHE A 272 1.70 -0.14 5.24
CA PHE A 272 2.37 0.75 6.19
C PHE A 272 3.74 0.15 6.53
N SER A 273 4.80 0.72 5.96
CA SER A 273 6.17 0.24 6.18
C SER A 273 6.63 0.54 7.61
N ARG A 274 7.57 -0.23 8.13
CA ARG A 274 8.27 0.17 9.37
C ARG A 274 8.93 1.55 9.23
N ASP A 275 9.30 2.06 10.39
CA ASP A 275 10.18 3.21 10.53
C ASP A 275 11.59 2.88 10.01
N TYR A 276 12.11 3.72 9.12
CA TYR A 276 13.44 3.62 8.53
C TYR A 276 14.39 4.56 9.25
N ASP A 277 15.51 4.01 9.74
CA ASP A 277 16.57 4.78 10.36
C ASP A 277 17.55 5.26 9.28
N PRO A 278 17.56 6.57 8.93
CA PRO A 278 18.38 7.08 7.84
C PRO A 278 19.88 6.82 8.01
N VAL A 279 20.34 6.69 9.27
CA VAL A 279 21.75 6.43 9.59
C VAL A 279 22.15 5.00 9.24
N LYS A 280 21.22 4.05 9.41
CA LYS A 280 21.48 2.63 9.21
C LYS A 280 21.12 2.16 7.81
N GLU A 281 20.20 2.86 7.15
CA GLU A 281 19.52 2.36 5.96
C GLU A 281 19.58 3.37 4.81
N SER A 282 20.78 3.54 4.26
CA SER A 282 21.02 4.50 3.19
C SER A 282 20.12 4.30 1.96
N GLN A 283 19.62 3.08 1.73
CA GLN A 283 18.79 2.72 0.58
C GLN A 283 17.28 2.81 0.82
N ASN A 284 16.80 3.09 2.04
CA ASN A 284 15.37 3.11 2.38
C ASN A 284 14.96 4.45 2.99
N ARG A 285 15.20 5.55 2.26
CA ARG A 285 14.87 6.90 2.73
C ARG A 285 13.46 7.31 2.28
N CYS A 286 12.80 8.22 2.98
CA CYS A 286 11.56 8.86 2.48
C CYS A 286 11.82 10.24 1.89
N GLU A 287 13.03 10.75 2.04
CA GLU A 287 13.46 12.03 1.52
C GLU A 287 14.92 11.95 1.03
N PRO A 288 15.33 12.84 0.10
CA PRO A 288 16.62 12.72 -0.58
C PRO A 288 17.84 12.82 0.34
N PHE A 289 17.81 13.63 1.38
CA PHE A 289 18.96 13.86 2.27
C PHE A 289 19.23 12.67 3.18
N GLY A 290 18.22 11.86 3.50
CA GLY A 290 18.32 10.74 4.43
C GLY A 290 18.81 11.20 5.79
N VAL A 291 18.14 12.18 6.38
CA VAL A 291 18.43 12.74 7.70
C VAL A 291 17.25 12.61 8.65
N VAL A 292 16.02 12.44 8.14
CA VAL A 292 14.82 12.31 8.98
C VAL A 292 14.32 10.86 8.99
N PRO A 293 14.18 10.23 10.17
CA PRO A 293 13.46 8.98 10.33
C PRO A 293 12.05 9.07 9.76
N CYS A 294 11.62 8.00 9.09
CA CYS A 294 10.38 8.05 8.33
C CYS A 294 9.78 6.67 8.13
N ALA A 295 8.47 6.62 7.96
CA ALA A 295 7.79 5.43 7.48
C ALA A 295 6.97 5.76 6.24
N ARG A 296 6.92 4.80 5.32
CA ARG A 296 6.14 4.93 4.09
C ARG A 296 4.75 4.37 4.29
N PHE A 297 3.77 4.95 3.61
CA PHE A 297 2.44 4.39 3.49
C PHE A 297 2.00 4.38 2.03
N ARG A 298 1.34 3.30 1.61
CA ARG A 298 0.91 3.07 0.22
C ARG A 298 -0.51 2.54 0.19
N PRO A 299 -1.53 3.40 0.15
CA PRO A 299 -2.87 3.05 -0.26
C PRO A 299 -2.82 2.63 -1.74
N LYS A 300 -3.15 1.38 -2.02
CA LYS A 300 -3.19 0.79 -3.35
C LYS A 300 -4.61 0.36 -3.68
N LEU A 301 -5.00 0.62 -4.92
CA LEU A 301 -6.21 0.12 -5.51
C LEU A 301 -5.86 -0.59 -6.81
N SER A 302 -6.02 -1.91 -6.83
CA SER A 302 -5.82 -2.73 -8.03
C SER A 302 -7.16 -3.21 -8.54
N TYR A 303 -7.30 -3.37 -9.85
CA TYR A 303 -8.47 -4.04 -10.41
C TYR A 303 -8.11 -4.98 -11.54
N LYS A 304 -8.98 -5.98 -11.78
CA LYS A 304 -8.94 -6.89 -12.93
C LYS A 304 -10.36 -7.03 -13.50
N PHE A 305 -10.54 -6.60 -14.74
CA PHE A 305 -11.77 -6.72 -15.51
C PHE A 305 -11.74 -7.98 -16.37
N VAL A 306 -12.77 -8.81 -16.21
CA VAL A 306 -13.00 -10.01 -16.98
C VAL A 306 -14.25 -9.77 -17.84
N PRO A 307 -14.08 -9.49 -19.14
CA PRO A 307 -15.19 -9.24 -20.04
C PRO A 307 -15.95 -10.53 -20.40
N GLU A 308 -17.20 -10.34 -20.84
CA GLU A 308 -18.02 -11.32 -21.53
C GLU A 308 -17.40 -11.67 -22.90
N GLU A 309 -17.41 -12.97 -23.24
CA GLU A 309 -16.83 -13.48 -24.50
C GLU A 309 -17.60 -12.96 -25.74
N ASP A 310 -16.89 -12.80 -26.86
CA ASP A 310 -17.43 -12.45 -28.19
C ASP A 310 -18.10 -11.06 -28.34
N LYS A 311 -18.01 -10.19 -27.34
CA LYS A 311 -18.41 -8.78 -27.49
C LYS A 311 -17.20 -7.90 -27.74
N ASP A 312 -17.24 -7.14 -28.84
CA ASP A 312 -16.29 -6.08 -29.16
C ASP A 312 -16.10 -5.17 -27.93
N GLU A 313 -14.94 -5.29 -27.28
CA GLU A 313 -14.60 -4.65 -25.99
C GLU A 313 -14.24 -3.17 -26.13
N LYS A 314 -14.93 -2.45 -27.02
CA LYS A 314 -14.38 -1.19 -27.52
C LYS A 314 -14.26 -0.07 -26.46
N GLU A 315 -14.86 -0.20 -25.27
CA GLU A 315 -14.91 0.91 -24.30
C GLU A 315 -14.90 0.46 -22.82
N PHE A 316 -14.00 -0.45 -22.39
CA PHE A 316 -13.73 -0.56 -20.95
C PHE A 316 -12.91 0.65 -20.49
N LYS A 317 -13.50 1.45 -19.59
CA LYS A 317 -12.80 2.50 -18.86
C LYS A 317 -13.30 2.55 -17.43
N VAL A 318 -12.36 2.58 -16.50
CA VAL A 318 -12.64 2.73 -15.08
C VAL A 318 -12.01 4.01 -14.55
N VAL A 319 -12.78 4.73 -13.73
CA VAL A 319 -12.30 5.87 -12.95
C VAL A 319 -12.52 5.57 -11.48
N THR A 320 -11.46 5.57 -10.68
CA THR A 320 -11.50 5.28 -9.24
C THR A 320 -11.23 6.53 -8.44
N VAL A 321 -11.77 6.62 -7.21
CA VAL A 321 -11.55 7.78 -6.34
C VAL A 321 -11.18 7.31 -4.93
N GLN A 322 -9.93 7.56 -4.54
CA GLN A 322 -9.43 7.37 -3.18
C GLN A 322 -9.45 8.70 -2.42
N ARG A 323 -9.81 8.68 -1.14
CA ARG A 323 -9.87 9.84 -0.26
C ARG A 323 -8.83 9.69 0.85
N LEU A 324 -8.04 10.73 1.06
CA LEU A 324 -7.08 10.87 2.16
C LEU A 324 -7.45 12.12 2.97
N HIS A 325 -8.09 11.91 4.12
CA HIS A 325 -8.40 12.95 5.09
C HIS A 325 -7.30 12.99 6.14
N LEU A 326 -6.25 13.74 5.83
CA LEU A 326 -5.08 13.91 6.69
C LEU A 326 -5.39 14.91 7.81
N LEU A 327 -4.81 14.69 8.98
CA LEU A 327 -4.98 15.54 10.15
C LEU A 327 -3.67 15.55 10.95
N VAL A 328 -2.71 16.35 10.52
CA VAL A 328 -1.32 16.28 11.00
C VAL A 328 -1.28 16.55 12.50
N ASP A 329 -0.74 15.59 13.25
CA ASP A 329 -0.67 15.59 14.72
C ASP A 329 -2.03 15.85 15.42
N GLY A 330 -3.13 15.47 14.75
CA GLY A 330 -4.50 15.56 15.30
C GLY A 330 -5.05 16.99 15.37
N ARG A 331 -4.38 17.95 14.72
CA ARG A 331 -4.80 19.36 14.72
C ARG A 331 -5.93 19.59 13.73
N ALA A 332 -7.00 20.23 14.20
CA ALA A 332 -8.19 20.54 13.41
C ALA A 332 -7.92 21.51 12.25
N VAL A 333 -6.86 22.33 12.38
CA VAL A 333 -6.41 23.26 11.34
C VAL A 333 -5.11 22.72 10.73
N ASN A 334 -5.08 22.58 9.41
CA ASN A 334 -3.91 22.18 8.63
C ASN A 334 -3.78 23.04 7.38
N SER A 335 -2.54 23.23 6.98
CA SER A 335 -2.14 23.87 5.73
C SER A 335 -1.66 22.81 4.76
N ALA A 336 -2.04 22.93 3.49
CA ALA A 336 -1.51 22.08 2.42
C ALA A 336 -0.84 22.93 1.35
N MET A 337 0.02 22.28 0.59
CA MET A 337 0.74 22.86 -0.55
C MET A 337 0.90 21.80 -1.63
N LEU A 338 0.80 22.24 -2.88
CA LEU A 338 1.18 21.46 -4.07
C LEU A 338 2.47 22.05 -4.63
N THR A 339 3.45 21.21 -4.94
CA THR A 339 4.68 21.68 -5.59
C THR A 339 5.07 20.83 -6.80
N HIS A 340 5.97 21.39 -7.59
CA HIS A 340 6.60 20.75 -8.73
C HIS A 340 8.12 20.70 -8.51
N ASP A 341 8.71 19.52 -8.55
CA ASP A 341 10.17 19.34 -8.44
C ASP A 341 10.88 19.79 -9.73
N VAL A 342 11.82 20.72 -9.62
CA VAL A 342 12.54 21.27 -10.76
C VAL A 342 13.58 20.27 -11.29
N ASP A 343 13.47 19.91 -12.58
CA ASP A 343 14.38 18.99 -13.27
C ASP A 343 15.68 19.62 -13.78
N GLY A 344 15.73 20.94 -13.87
CA GLY A 344 16.95 21.65 -14.22
C GLY A 344 18.04 21.36 -13.20
N MET A 345 19.29 21.19 -13.67
CA MET A 345 20.42 21.49 -12.78
C MET A 345 20.08 22.81 -12.10
N VAL A 346 20.37 22.92 -10.80
CA VAL A 346 20.73 24.22 -10.22
C VAL A 346 21.98 24.67 -10.98
N SER A 347 21.81 25.04 -12.25
CA SER A 347 22.83 25.69 -13.03
C SER A 347 23.17 26.92 -12.21
N ALA A 348 24.46 27.18 -12.08
CA ALA A 348 25.08 28.17 -11.22
C ALA A 348 24.67 29.64 -11.53
N GLY A 349 23.46 29.85 -12.05
CA GLY A 349 22.77 31.10 -12.30
C GLY A 349 21.27 30.95 -12.06
N MET A 350 20.85 30.30 -10.97
CA MET A 350 19.62 30.77 -10.32
C MET A 350 19.76 32.28 -10.24
N ASN A 351 18.76 33.01 -10.73
CA ASN A 351 18.63 34.42 -10.41
C ASN A 351 18.55 34.48 -8.90
N VAL A 352 19.71 34.64 -8.29
CA VAL A 352 19.88 34.99 -6.90
C VAL A 352 19.18 36.33 -6.83
N HIS A 353 17.90 36.33 -6.43
CA HIS A 353 17.40 37.51 -5.77
C HIS A 353 18.47 37.85 -4.74
N PRO A 354 19.08 39.06 -4.82
CA PRO A 354 20.29 39.36 -4.09
C PRO A 354 20.16 38.86 -2.66
N ILE A 355 21.20 38.19 -2.19
CA ILE A 355 21.32 37.45 -0.92
C ILE A 355 21.09 38.35 0.31
N ASP A 356 20.69 39.60 0.11
CA ASP A 356 20.27 40.57 1.13
C ASP A 356 19.08 40.12 1.99
N GLN A 357 18.47 38.95 1.74
CA GLN A 357 17.44 38.36 2.61
C GLN A 357 17.71 36.91 3.09
N GLY A 358 18.88 36.32 2.81
CA GLY A 358 19.25 35.02 3.42
C GLY A 358 18.39 33.79 3.06
N VAL A 359 17.61 33.84 1.97
CA VAL A 359 16.77 32.72 1.53
C VAL A 359 17.58 31.78 0.63
N LEU A 360 17.85 30.57 1.10
CA LEU A 360 18.46 29.52 0.28
C LEU A 360 17.49 29.08 -0.83
N PRO A 361 17.98 28.77 -2.04
CA PRO A 361 17.11 28.36 -3.12
C PRO A 361 16.38 27.05 -2.82
N SER A 362 15.07 27.06 -3.06
CA SER A 362 14.21 25.88 -2.99
C SER A 362 14.29 25.10 -4.31
N PRO A 363 14.45 23.76 -4.28
CA PRO A 363 14.43 22.92 -5.49
C PRO A 363 13.01 22.66 -6.02
N VAL A 364 11.99 23.30 -5.44
CA VAL A 364 10.58 23.10 -5.81
C VAL A 364 9.88 24.43 -6.13
N GLU A 365 8.93 24.37 -7.06
CA GLU A 365 8.04 25.48 -7.43
C GLU A 365 6.67 25.33 -6.73
N ILE A 366 6.19 26.38 -6.07
CA ILE A 366 4.88 26.38 -5.39
C ILE A 366 3.76 26.58 -6.41
N LEU A 367 2.76 25.69 -6.40
CA LEU A 367 1.60 25.76 -7.27
C LEU A 367 0.32 26.04 -6.47
N GLY A 368 -0.21 27.26 -6.60
CA GLY A 368 -1.50 27.63 -6.01
C GLY A 368 -1.45 28.18 -4.57
N GLY A 369 -0.26 28.55 -4.08
CA GLY A 369 -0.07 29.20 -2.78
C GLY A 369 0.47 28.27 -1.68
N ASN A 370 0.93 28.87 -0.58
CA ASN A 370 1.37 28.18 0.63
C ASN A 370 0.95 29.00 1.87
N PRO A 371 -0.19 28.66 2.50
CA PRO A 371 -1.06 27.51 2.23
C PRO A 371 -1.86 27.64 0.93
N LEU A 372 -2.42 26.53 0.44
CA LEU A 372 -3.43 26.56 -0.62
C LEU A 372 -4.65 27.37 -0.18
N ASP A 373 -4.98 28.40 -0.94
CA ASP A 373 -6.05 29.36 -0.63
C ASP A 373 -7.44 28.91 -1.12
N THR A 374 -7.47 28.02 -2.09
CA THR A 374 -8.66 27.58 -2.83
C THR A 374 -8.55 26.10 -3.20
N PRO A 375 -9.67 25.40 -3.40
CA PRO A 375 -9.64 24.04 -3.91
C PRO A 375 -8.90 23.96 -5.26
N ARG A 376 -8.03 22.96 -5.42
CA ARG A 376 -7.22 22.77 -6.62
C ARG A 376 -7.44 21.40 -7.22
N ARG A 377 -7.59 21.34 -8.54
CA ARG A 377 -7.60 20.10 -9.32
C ARG A 377 -6.43 20.14 -10.30
N ALA A 378 -5.69 19.05 -10.40
CA ALA A 378 -4.61 18.91 -11.38
C ALA A 378 -4.58 17.49 -11.96
N THR A 379 -4.25 17.36 -13.24
CA THR A 379 -3.85 16.08 -13.82
C THR A 379 -2.34 15.98 -13.67
N VAL A 380 -1.87 15.04 -12.84
CA VAL A 380 -0.45 14.89 -12.49
C VAL A 380 0.24 13.84 -13.36
N ILE A 381 -0.52 12.87 -13.87
CA ILE A 381 -0.06 11.86 -14.82
C ILE A 381 -1.09 11.76 -15.94
N ARG A 382 -0.64 11.72 -17.20
CA ARG A 382 -1.48 11.52 -18.39
C ARG A 382 -0.87 10.45 -19.28
N ASP A 383 -1.66 9.44 -19.62
CA ASP A 383 -1.25 8.34 -20.50
C ASP A 383 0.06 7.67 -20.07
N GLY A 384 0.26 7.53 -18.75
CA GLY A 384 1.47 6.94 -18.16
C GLY A 384 2.67 7.88 -18.01
N LEU A 385 2.55 9.15 -18.40
CA LEU A 385 3.62 10.13 -18.33
C LEU A 385 3.29 11.21 -17.29
N ALA A 386 4.29 11.65 -16.52
CA ALA A 386 4.12 12.83 -15.68
C ALA A 386 3.81 14.05 -16.55
N VAL A 387 2.89 14.90 -16.10
CA VAL A 387 2.51 16.12 -16.84
C VAL A 387 3.50 17.23 -16.50
N ASP A 388 4.16 17.76 -17.53
CA ASP A 388 5.13 18.85 -17.37
C ASP A 388 4.48 20.10 -16.75
N GLY A 389 5.17 20.72 -15.78
CA GLY A 389 4.67 21.84 -14.98
C GLY A 389 3.46 21.54 -14.07
N ALA A 390 2.96 20.30 -14.02
CA ALA A 390 1.92 19.92 -13.07
C ALA A 390 2.54 19.62 -11.69
N PRO A 391 1.75 19.70 -10.60
CA PRO A 391 2.22 19.26 -9.30
C PRO A 391 2.66 17.79 -9.35
N ASP A 392 3.83 17.49 -8.81
CA ASP A 392 4.31 16.11 -8.65
C ASP A 392 4.40 15.67 -7.20
N ASN A 393 4.13 16.58 -6.27
CA ASN A 393 4.01 16.26 -4.85
C ASN A 393 2.97 17.11 -4.11
N PHE A 394 2.55 16.59 -2.96
CA PHE A 394 1.61 17.20 -2.03
C PHE A 394 2.16 17.11 -0.61
N HIS A 395 2.07 18.23 0.10
CA HIS A 395 2.53 18.35 1.48
C HIS A 395 1.40 18.91 2.33
N GLN A 396 1.23 18.38 3.55
CA GLN A 396 0.30 18.91 4.53
C GLN A 396 0.96 19.00 5.92
N THR A 397 0.75 20.10 6.63
CA THR A 397 1.24 20.38 8.00
C THR A 397 0.12 20.96 8.85
N TRP A 398 0.28 20.94 10.18
CA TRP A 398 -0.60 21.69 11.10
C TRP A 398 -0.18 23.16 11.27
N LYS A 399 1.00 23.56 10.78
CA LYS A 399 1.47 24.95 10.79
C LYS A 399 0.65 25.81 9.81
N ASP A 400 0.81 27.13 9.91
CA ASP A 400 0.16 28.10 9.01
C ASP A 400 0.67 28.02 7.56
N SER A 401 1.83 27.41 7.33
CA SER A 401 2.38 27.16 6.00
C SER A 401 3.32 25.95 6.01
N VAL A 402 3.47 25.32 4.85
CA VAL A 402 4.39 24.20 4.62
C VAL A 402 5.82 24.73 4.46
N GLU A 403 6.76 24.23 5.26
CA GLU A 403 8.17 24.59 5.12
C GLU A 403 8.79 23.89 3.91
N LEU A 404 9.35 24.67 2.98
CA LEU A 404 9.98 24.15 1.76
C LEU A 404 11.30 23.45 2.07
N PRO A 405 11.64 22.39 1.31
CA PRO A 405 12.99 21.86 1.36
C PRO A 405 13.99 22.91 0.86
N THR A 406 15.19 22.89 1.43
CA THR A 406 16.35 23.65 0.95
C THR A 406 17.53 22.71 0.80
N VAL A 407 18.66 23.20 0.29
CA VAL A 407 19.90 22.40 0.23
C VAL A 407 20.41 21.95 1.62
N LEU A 408 19.93 22.55 2.71
CA LEU A 408 20.33 22.23 4.08
C LEU A 408 19.20 21.63 4.93
N SER A 409 17.96 21.61 4.43
CA SER A 409 16.79 21.19 5.20
C SER A 409 15.87 20.31 4.36
N PRO A 410 15.36 19.19 4.90
CA PRO A 410 14.39 18.33 4.23
C PRO A 410 12.98 18.97 4.12
N GLY A 411 12.83 20.25 4.52
CA GLY A 411 11.55 20.94 4.61
C GLY A 411 10.89 20.67 5.95
N CYS A 412 9.57 20.53 5.97
CA CYS A 412 8.80 20.29 7.20
C CYS A 412 8.86 18.82 7.69
N PRO A 413 9.56 18.54 8.81
CA PRO A 413 9.62 17.19 9.40
C PRO A 413 8.29 16.76 10.01
N GLU A 414 7.38 17.69 10.26
CA GLU A 414 6.04 17.37 10.73
C GLU A 414 5.07 16.99 9.60
N CYS A 415 5.41 17.22 8.33
CA CYS A 415 4.46 17.07 7.23
C CYS A 415 4.16 15.61 6.83
N VAL A 416 2.97 15.41 6.24
CA VAL A 416 2.69 14.27 5.33
C VAL A 416 3.19 14.67 3.96
N HIS A 417 3.97 13.79 3.32
CA HIS A 417 4.52 13.97 1.99
C HIS A 417 3.92 12.92 1.07
N ILE A 418 3.44 13.31 -0.09
CA ILE A 418 2.94 12.38 -1.11
C ILE A 418 3.56 12.77 -2.44
N HIS A 419 4.27 11.84 -3.08
CA HIS A 419 4.90 12.06 -4.39
C HIS A 419 4.25 11.18 -5.47
N TRP A 420 4.13 11.74 -6.66
CA TRP A 420 3.77 11.04 -7.90
C TRP A 420 4.94 10.95 -8.86
N ARG A 421 5.97 11.75 -8.62
CA ARG A 421 7.24 11.80 -9.34
C ARG A 421 8.26 12.46 -8.41
N TRP A 422 9.52 12.13 -8.59
CA TRP A 422 10.66 12.86 -8.06
C TRP A 422 11.40 13.53 -9.20
N SER A 423 12.14 14.62 -8.95
CA SER A 423 13.05 15.14 -9.98
C SER A 423 14.05 14.08 -10.47
N SER A 424 14.36 14.13 -11.76
CA SER A 424 15.41 13.32 -12.39
C SER A 424 16.79 13.57 -11.77
N ASN A 425 17.00 14.71 -11.10
CA ASN A 425 18.27 15.02 -10.43
C ASN A 425 18.42 14.31 -9.10
N VAL A 426 17.33 14.15 -8.34
CA VAL A 426 17.35 13.34 -7.12
C VAL A 426 17.75 11.91 -7.49
N ALA A 427 17.20 11.34 -8.54
CA ALA A 427 17.54 9.97 -8.96
C ALA A 427 19.02 9.76 -9.39
N LYS A 428 19.72 10.81 -9.83
CA LYS A 428 21.15 10.74 -10.17
C LYS A 428 22.05 10.61 -8.94
N VAL A 429 21.55 10.92 -7.74
CA VAL A 429 22.32 10.76 -6.51
C VAL A 429 22.42 9.26 -6.20
N LYS A 430 23.56 8.67 -6.57
CA LYS A 430 23.86 7.24 -6.37
C LYS A 430 23.59 6.83 -4.92
N GLY A 431 22.84 5.75 -4.75
CA GLY A 431 22.53 5.17 -3.44
C GLY A 431 21.23 5.67 -2.82
N LEU A 432 20.51 6.60 -3.46
CA LEU A 432 19.12 6.86 -3.11
C LEU A 432 18.23 5.69 -3.55
N PHE A 433 17.09 5.55 -2.86
CA PHE A 433 16.24 4.38 -2.91
C PHE A 433 15.79 4.02 -4.35
N PRO A 434 15.71 2.73 -4.73
CA PRO A 434 15.47 2.30 -6.12
C PRO A 434 14.15 2.77 -6.74
N GLU A 435 13.20 3.21 -5.92
CA GLU A 435 11.83 3.52 -6.31
C GLU A 435 11.62 5.00 -6.71
N LEU A 436 12.69 5.77 -6.97
CA LEU A 436 12.60 7.18 -7.36
C LEU A 436 12.11 7.42 -8.80
N GLY A 437 12.05 6.38 -9.63
CA GLY A 437 11.54 6.47 -11.00
C GLY A 437 12.38 7.29 -11.98
N ASP A 438 13.55 7.81 -11.60
CA ASP A 438 14.43 8.57 -12.50
C ASP A 438 13.77 9.75 -13.23
N GLY A 439 12.92 10.51 -12.53
CA GLY A 439 12.15 11.59 -13.13
C GLY A 439 10.82 11.16 -13.74
N THR A 440 10.53 9.87 -13.81
CA THR A 440 9.26 9.36 -14.36
C THR A 440 8.15 9.35 -13.33
N ALA A 441 6.91 9.25 -13.81
CA ALA A 441 5.76 8.98 -12.96
C ALA A 441 5.97 7.68 -12.17
N LEU A 442 5.60 7.69 -10.89
CA LEU A 442 5.73 6.57 -9.97
C LEU A 442 4.53 5.62 -10.08
N ILE A 443 4.34 5.05 -11.26
CA ILE A 443 3.25 4.13 -11.62
C ILE A 443 3.81 2.73 -11.96
N PRO A 444 2.96 1.68 -12.10
CA PRO A 444 3.44 0.39 -12.57
C PRO A 444 4.12 0.52 -13.93
N ALA A 445 5.20 -0.24 -14.14
CA ALA A 445 5.94 -0.19 -15.40
C ALA A 445 5.03 -0.55 -16.58
N GLY A 446 5.06 0.29 -17.63
CA GLY A 446 4.22 0.11 -18.83
C GLY A 446 2.77 0.55 -18.70
N SER A 447 2.33 1.00 -17.51
CA SER A 447 1.00 1.56 -17.31
C SER A 447 0.78 2.81 -18.16
N LYS A 448 -0.43 2.94 -18.72
CA LYS A 448 -0.90 4.12 -19.46
C LYS A 448 -1.97 4.87 -18.67
N GLN A 449 -1.99 4.73 -17.34
CA GLN A 449 -3.01 5.36 -16.52
C GLN A 449 -2.93 6.88 -16.59
N THR A 450 -4.08 7.52 -16.40
CA THR A 450 -4.18 8.96 -16.15
C THR A 450 -4.55 9.15 -14.68
N VAL A 451 -3.84 10.05 -14.01
CA VAL A 451 -4.06 10.37 -12.59
C VAL A 451 -4.37 11.84 -12.46
N ALA A 452 -5.49 12.13 -11.81
CA ALA A 452 -5.83 13.46 -11.37
C ALA A 452 -5.91 13.50 -9.84
N ILE A 453 -5.62 14.67 -9.28
CA ILE A 453 -5.79 14.96 -7.87
C ILE A 453 -6.81 16.08 -7.71
N PHE A 454 -7.48 16.08 -6.56
CA PHE A 454 -8.30 17.20 -6.13
C PHE A 454 -8.06 17.44 -4.64
N VAL A 455 -7.58 18.63 -4.31
CA VAL A 455 -7.41 19.10 -2.93
C VAL A 455 -8.54 20.09 -2.65
N THR A 456 -9.31 19.83 -1.62
CA THR A 456 -10.37 20.73 -1.15
C THR A 456 -10.30 20.82 0.36
N GLY A 457 -10.69 21.95 0.95
CA GLY A 457 -10.79 21.98 2.40
C GLY A 457 -12.08 21.36 2.90
N HIS A 458 -12.00 20.71 4.05
CA HIS A 458 -13.14 20.20 4.78
C HIS A 458 -13.90 21.36 5.44
N GLN A 459 -15.18 21.53 5.10
CA GLN A 459 -16.06 22.48 5.78
C GLN A 459 -16.87 21.73 6.85
N ALA A 460 -16.36 21.71 8.08
CA ALA A 460 -17.17 21.37 9.25
C ALA A 460 -17.70 22.66 9.88
N GLY A 461 -19.03 22.83 9.93
CA GLY A 461 -19.67 23.85 10.78
C GLY A 461 -19.49 25.31 10.37
N GLY A 462 -19.32 25.61 9.07
CA GLY A 462 -19.38 26.99 8.56
C GLY A 462 -18.13 27.86 8.79
N MET A 463 -17.03 27.30 9.31
CA MET A 463 -15.71 27.97 9.33
C MET A 463 -14.91 27.66 8.05
N LYS A 464 -14.03 28.60 7.65
CA LYS A 464 -13.12 28.48 6.50
C LYS A 464 -12.31 27.17 6.56
N TYR A 465 -11.89 26.69 5.40
CA TYR A 465 -11.16 25.45 5.12
C TYR A 465 -10.11 25.02 6.18
N ASN A 466 -10.53 24.31 7.22
CA ASN A 466 -9.63 24.01 8.34
C ASN A 466 -8.80 22.74 8.09
N SER A 467 -9.24 21.75 7.31
CA SER A 467 -8.39 20.57 7.02
C SER A 467 -8.49 20.15 5.55
N PRO A 468 -7.42 20.30 4.75
CA PRO A 468 -7.38 19.81 3.38
C PRO A 468 -7.64 18.31 3.29
N ILE A 469 -8.44 17.91 2.31
CA ILE A 469 -8.69 16.52 1.92
C ILE A 469 -8.13 16.34 0.52
N LEU A 470 -7.26 15.34 0.36
CA LEU A 470 -6.72 14.94 -0.93
C LEU A 470 -7.56 13.80 -1.51
N TYR A 471 -8.12 14.03 -2.70
CA TYR A 471 -8.71 12.99 -3.52
C TYR A 471 -7.72 12.58 -4.61
N TYR A 472 -7.48 11.29 -4.73
CA TYR A 472 -6.62 10.69 -5.75
C TYR A 472 -7.51 9.91 -6.73
N MET A 473 -7.54 10.37 -7.99
CA MET A 473 -8.43 9.85 -9.02
C MET A 473 -7.61 9.14 -10.10
N GLY A 474 -7.74 7.81 -10.17
CA GLY A 474 -7.06 6.99 -11.16
C GLY A 474 -8.00 6.61 -12.30
N GLU A 475 -7.57 6.82 -13.54
CA GLU A 475 -8.29 6.46 -14.77
C GLU A 475 -7.45 5.51 -15.61
N SER A 476 -8.06 4.43 -16.11
CA SER A 476 -7.39 3.52 -17.05
C SER A 476 -8.40 2.80 -17.96
N THR A 477 -7.94 2.46 -19.16
CA THR A 477 -8.62 1.61 -20.14
C THR A 477 -8.05 0.19 -20.18
N ALA A 478 -6.97 -0.08 -19.43
CA ALA A 478 -6.41 -1.41 -19.31
C ALA A 478 -7.38 -2.33 -18.56
N LYS A 479 -7.39 -3.63 -18.89
CA LYS A 479 -8.22 -4.61 -18.16
C LYS A 479 -7.70 -4.88 -16.76
N GLU A 480 -6.42 -4.62 -16.51
CA GLU A 480 -5.80 -4.77 -15.21
C GLU A 480 -4.89 -3.58 -14.97
N GLU A 481 -4.98 -2.97 -13.79
CA GLU A 481 -4.16 -1.82 -13.42
C GLU A 481 -4.06 -1.70 -11.90
N THR A 482 -3.02 -0.99 -11.44
CA THR A 482 -2.87 -0.60 -10.03
C THR A 482 -2.62 0.90 -9.89
N PHE A 483 -3.49 1.54 -9.11
CA PHE A 483 -3.39 2.95 -8.72
C PHE A 483 -2.83 3.05 -7.31
N PHE A 484 -1.82 3.89 -7.09
CA PHE A 484 -1.26 4.07 -5.75
C PHE A 484 -0.57 5.41 -5.57
N THR A 485 -0.53 5.86 -4.32
CA THR A 485 0.25 7.04 -3.91
C THR A 485 1.52 6.60 -3.18
N HIS A 486 2.58 7.41 -3.28
CA HIS A 486 3.81 7.21 -2.52
C HIS A 486 3.83 8.18 -1.36
N GLY A 487 3.22 7.76 -0.25
CA GLY A 487 3.21 8.52 0.99
C GLY A 487 4.46 8.30 1.82
N GLY A 488 5.05 9.38 2.30
CA GLY A 488 6.06 9.43 3.36
C GLY A 488 5.51 10.19 4.56
N TRP A 489 5.69 9.62 5.75
CA TRP A 489 5.39 10.29 7.00
C TRP A 489 6.61 10.16 7.91
N TYR A 490 7.17 11.30 8.29
CA TYR A 490 8.33 11.31 9.17
C TYR A 490 7.91 10.77 10.54
N SER A 491 8.63 9.75 10.97
CA SER A 491 8.42 9.12 12.26
C SER A 491 8.93 10.04 13.37
N TRP A 492 8.50 9.73 14.60
CA TRP A 492 8.66 10.57 15.78
C TRP A 492 9.92 11.42 15.82
N GLY A 493 9.70 12.72 15.60
CA GLY A 493 10.49 13.80 16.15
C GLY A 493 11.89 13.91 15.60
N VAL A 494 12.29 15.14 15.35
CA VAL A 494 13.71 15.44 15.18
C VAL A 494 14.45 15.06 16.47
N ASP A 495 15.75 14.76 16.38
CA ASP A 495 16.55 14.66 17.59
C ASP A 495 16.58 16.04 18.26
N LEU A 496 15.76 16.22 19.30
CA LEU A 496 15.59 17.48 20.01
C LEU A 496 16.89 17.95 20.67
N LEU A 497 17.86 17.06 20.85
CA LEU A 497 19.16 17.40 21.41
C LEU A 497 20.14 17.83 20.32
N ALA A 498 19.93 17.48 19.05
CA ALA A 498 20.87 17.79 17.99
C ALA A 498 20.91 19.30 17.68
N ASN A 499 22.12 19.79 17.39
CA ASN A 499 22.37 21.19 17.04
C ASN A 499 21.52 21.64 15.83
N ALA A 500 21.42 20.80 14.80
CA ALA A 500 20.64 21.08 13.58
C ALA A 500 19.15 21.36 13.87
N TRP A 501 18.65 20.94 15.03
CA TRP A 501 17.28 21.12 15.45
C TRP A 501 17.13 22.08 16.65
N GLY A 502 18.19 22.85 16.95
CA GLY A 502 18.19 23.87 17.98
C GLY A 502 18.35 23.34 19.41
N GLY A 503 18.66 22.05 19.59
CA GLY A 503 19.02 21.50 20.89
C GLY A 503 20.34 22.09 21.38
N ARG A 504 20.42 22.44 22.68
CA ARG A 504 21.63 23.03 23.28
C ARG A 504 21.91 22.49 24.66
N LEU A 505 23.15 22.14 24.93
CA LEU A 505 23.68 21.82 26.25
C LEU A 505 23.80 23.11 27.06
N VAL A 506 23.05 23.18 28.16
CA VAL A 506 23.00 24.36 29.06
C VAL A 506 23.77 24.15 30.35
N ALA A 507 23.99 22.90 30.77
CA ALA A 507 24.83 22.58 31.92
C ALA A 507 25.45 21.17 31.76
N GLY A 508 26.66 20.99 32.28
CA GLY A 508 27.35 19.70 32.26
C GLY A 508 28.79 19.80 32.78
N PRO A 509 29.56 18.70 32.76
CA PRO A 509 30.97 18.72 33.15
C PRO A 509 31.79 19.67 32.26
N LYS A 510 32.86 20.25 32.84
CA LYS A 510 33.70 21.28 32.17
C LYS A 510 34.28 20.88 30.82
N GLN A 511 34.41 19.58 30.56
CA GLN A 511 34.93 19.05 29.30
C GLN A 511 33.96 19.14 28.12
N LEU A 512 32.68 19.44 28.37
CA LEU A 512 31.69 19.63 27.31
C LEU A 512 31.58 21.10 26.92
N PRO A 513 31.61 21.43 25.61
CA PRO A 513 31.39 22.80 25.16
C PRO A 513 29.91 23.17 25.34
N LEU A 514 29.63 24.16 26.21
CA LEU A 514 28.28 24.69 26.37
C LEU A 514 27.74 25.24 25.05
N GLY A 515 26.44 25.11 24.83
CA GLY A 515 25.76 25.56 23.61
C GLY A 515 25.86 24.61 22.43
N SER A 516 26.59 23.49 22.54
CA SER A 516 26.57 22.38 21.60
C SER A 516 25.33 21.50 21.77
N GLY A 517 24.93 20.75 20.75
CA GLY A 517 23.83 19.79 20.83
C GLY A 517 24.22 18.54 21.60
N SER A 518 23.46 17.45 21.46
CA SER A 518 23.99 16.13 21.81
C SER A 518 25.29 15.95 21.05
N MET A 519 26.36 15.76 21.82
CA MET A 519 27.75 15.49 21.43
C MET A 519 27.91 15.19 19.93
N GLU A 520 28.66 15.98 19.16
CA GLU A 520 28.75 15.75 17.71
C GLU A 520 29.38 14.37 17.37
N PRO A 521 28.92 13.69 16.31
CA PRO A 521 29.38 12.34 15.93
C PRO A 521 30.88 12.24 15.67
N GLU A 522 31.53 13.35 15.34
CA GLU A 522 32.95 13.40 14.94
C GLU A 522 33.94 13.16 16.09
N SER A 523 33.48 13.15 17.35
CA SER A 523 34.29 12.66 18.46
C SER A 523 34.33 11.12 18.45
N VAL A 524 35.09 10.53 17.53
CA VAL A 524 35.25 9.06 17.38
C VAL A 524 35.59 8.35 18.70
N ASN A 525 36.17 9.07 19.66
CA ASN A 525 36.55 8.55 20.97
C ASN A 525 35.50 8.72 22.09
N GLY A 526 34.39 9.43 21.85
CA GLY A 526 33.38 9.78 22.85
C GLY A 526 33.91 10.72 23.94
N TYR A 527 33.01 11.25 24.76
CA TYR A 527 33.40 12.00 25.97
C TYR A 527 33.44 11.04 27.17
N THR A 528 34.40 11.27 28.07
CA THR A 528 34.59 10.46 29.28
C THR A 528 33.95 11.16 30.46
N PHE A 529 33.09 10.45 31.18
CA PHE A 529 32.35 10.92 32.33
C PHE A 529 32.65 10.05 33.56
N HIS A 530 32.23 10.50 34.73
CA HIS A 530 32.22 9.73 35.96
C HIS A 530 30.78 9.39 36.40
N PRO A 531 30.56 8.24 37.07
CA PRO A 531 29.29 7.99 37.75
C PRO A 531 28.91 9.14 38.69
N GLY A 532 27.65 9.57 38.64
CA GLY A 532 27.10 10.72 39.34
C GLY A 532 27.06 12.01 38.50
N GLU A 533 27.78 12.09 37.39
CA GLU A 533 27.76 13.29 36.54
C GLU A 533 26.43 13.46 35.80
N GLU A 534 26.07 14.72 35.56
CA GLU A 534 24.81 15.13 34.95
C GLU A 534 25.06 16.04 33.74
N VAL A 535 24.21 15.93 32.74
CA VAL A 535 24.15 16.88 31.61
C VAL A 535 22.72 17.36 31.42
N THR A 536 22.54 18.64 31.18
CA THR A 536 21.24 19.28 30.98
C THR A 536 21.18 19.94 29.61
N PHE A 537 20.14 19.62 28.86
CA PHE A 537 19.83 20.17 27.56
C PHE A 537 18.58 21.03 27.63
N THR A 538 18.53 22.05 26.77
CA THR A 538 17.33 22.79 26.39
C THR A 538 17.03 22.51 24.91
N PHE A 539 15.80 22.79 24.50
CA PHE A 539 15.34 22.60 23.12
C PHE A 539 15.42 23.92 22.34
N ARG A 540 15.03 23.87 21.05
CA ARG A 540 15.02 25.05 20.16
C ARG A 540 14.38 26.25 20.85
N GLU A 541 15.14 27.35 20.92
CA GLU A 541 14.69 28.62 21.52
C GLU A 541 14.21 28.47 22.98
N THR A 542 14.62 27.42 23.70
CA THR A 542 14.15 27.13 25.07
C THR A 542 12.63 26.96 25.14
N ARG A 543 12.02 26.45 24.07
CA ARG A 543 10.61 26.11 24.06
C ARG A 543 10.37 24.73 24.68
N PRO A 544 9.20 24.50 25.31
CA PRO A 544 8.81 23.16 25.72
C PRO A 544 8.81 22.20 24.52
N ALA A 545 9.17 20.95 24.74
CA ALA A 545 9.09 19.89 23.76
C ALA A 545 8.41 18.67 24.37
N THR A 546 7.69 17.93 23.53
CA THR A 546 6.98 16.71 23.88
C THR A 546 7.71 15.50 23.34
N PHE A 547 8.01 14.56 24.21
CA PHE A 547 8.77 13.34 23.90
C PHE A 547 8.39 12.22 24.87
N ASP A 548 8.59 10.97 24.44
CA ASP A 548 8.26 9.75 25.18
C ASP A 548 9.33 8.66 25.05
N ARG A 549 10.45 9.01 24.38
CA ARG A 549 11.51 8.09 24.03
C ARG A 549 12.87 8.77 24.15
N PHE A 550 13.85 8.01 24.61
CA PHE A 550 15.26 8.39 24.67
C PHE A 550 16.09 7.27 24.05
N ARG A 551 17.09 7.63 23.23
CA ARG A 551 18.00 6.68 22.60
C ARG A 551 19.42 6.98 23.01
N ILE A 552 20.19 5.93 23.28
CA ILE A 552 21.60 6.03 23.59
C ILE A 552 22.38 4.97 22.83
N ALA A 553 23.43 5.39 22.12
CA ALA A 553 24.40 4.48 21.53
C ALA A 553 25.48 4.16 22.56
N LEU A 554 25.85 2.89 22.70
CA LEU A 554 26.96 2.49 23.58
C LEU A 554 28.26 2.36 22.77
N PRO A 555 29.36 3.03 23.16
CA PRO A 555 30.66 2.80 22.56
C PRO A 555 31.23 1.46 22.97
N LYS A 556 32.27 1.02 22.26
CA LYS A 556 33.09 -0.08 22.77
C LYS A 556 33.91 0.37 23.99
N GLY A 557 33.78 -0.34 25.11
CA GLY A 557 34.56 -0.15 26.33
C GLY A 557 33.71 0.26 27.54
N PRO A 558 34.25 1.09 28.45
CA PRO A 558 33.53 1.60 29.62
C PRO A 558 32.29 2.36 29.15
N SER A 559 31.11 1.78 29.30
CA SER A 559 29.85 2.37 28.83
C SER A 559 28.86 2.47 29.97
N VAL A 560 27.86 3.34 29.84
CA VAL A 560 26.87 3.55 30.89
C VAL A 560 26.05 2.28 31.11
N LYS A 561 25.92 1.84 32.36
CA LYS A 561 25.02 0.76 32.76
C LYS A 561 23.67 1.29 33.15
N THR A 562 23.65 2.22 34.11
CA THR A 562 22.42 2.80 34.63
C THR A 562 22.45 4.31 34.44
N PHE A 563 21.34 4.89 34.00
CA PHE A 563 21.14 6.33 33.92
C PHE A 563 19.73 6.71 34.36
N GLU A 564 19.55 7.96 34.74
CA GLU A 564 18.25 8.52 35.11
C GLU A 564 17.94 9.68 34.16
N LEU A 565 16.68 9.75 33.70
CA LEU A 565 16.17 10.88 32.94
C LEU A 565 15.32 11.75 33.85
N LEU A 566 15.60 13.05 33.84
CA LEU A 566 14.86 14.04 34.60
C LEU A 566 14.43 15.19 33.71
N VAL A 567 13.31 15.83 34.04
CA VAL A 567 12.77 16.96 33.28
C VAL A 567 12.40 18.14 34.16
N ALA A 568 12.51 19.35 33.61
CA ALA A 568 12.08 20.58 34.25
C ALA A 568 11.55 21.60 33.22
N ASN A 569 10.82 22.61 33.70
CA ASN A 569 10.36 23.74 32.89
C ASN A 569 11.18 25.02 33.13
N LEU A 570 12.09 24.98 34.11
CA LEU A 570 13.03 26.05 34.43
C LEU A 570 14.44 25.45 34.52
N PRO A 571 15.49 26.21 34.13
CA PRO A 571 16.85 25.69 34.08
C PRO A 571 17.37 25.26 35.46
N ASP A 572 17.01 26.02 36.50
CA ASP A 572 17.34 25.75 37.90
C ASP A 572 16.14 25.26 38.71
N GLY A 573 15.07 24.82 38.03
CA GLY A 573 13.83 24.37 38.67
C GLY A 573 13.95 22.97 39.30
N PRO A 574 12.93 22.53 40.05
CA PRO A 574 12.86 21.16 40.54
C PRO A 574 12.75 20.20 39.34
N PHE A 575 13.78 19.36 39.17
CA PHE A 575 13.77 18.30 38.17
C PHE A 575 12.95 17.11 38.67
N ARG A 576 11.96 16.69 37.87
CA ARG A 576 11.16 15.49 38.13
C ARG A 576 11.76 14.31 37.37
N SER A 577 11.97 13.19 38.06
CA SER A 577 12.41 11.94 37.42
C SER A 577 11.33 11.38 36.50
N LEU A 578 11.73 10.97 35.30
CA LEU A 578 10.93 10.15 34.38
C LEU A 578 11.15 8.65 34.61
N GLY A 579 12.24 8.29 35.30
CA GLY A 579 12.62 6.91 35.54
C GLY A 579 14.14 6.72 35.52
N THR A 580 14.56 5.60 36.09
CA THR A 580 15.92 5.07 35.99
C THR A 580 15.92 3.89 35.02
N PHE A 581 16.87 3.90 34.09
CA PHE A 581 16.95 2.96 32.98
C PHE A 581 18.28 2.23 32.99
N GLU A 582 18.27 0.97 32.54
CA GLU A 582 19.46 0.13 32.46
C GLU A 582 19.73 -0.30 31.03
N THR A 583 20.96 -0.09 30.57
CA THR A 583 21.40 -0.48 29.23
C THR A 583 21.90 -1.93 29.22
N LYS A 584 21.76 -2.58 28.07
CA LYS A 584 22.28 -3.93 27.83
C LYS A 584 23.67 -3.80 27.20
N PRO A 585 24.73 -4.37 27.79
CA PRO A 585 26.07 -4.17 27.28
C PRO A 585 26.23 -4.77 25.89
N LYS A 586 25.53 -5.86 25.53
CA LYS A 586 25.71 -6.62 24.27
C LYS A 586 25.32 -5.90 22.96
N LEU A 587 24.78 -4.68 23.02
CA LEU A 587 24.37 -3.90 21.84
C LEU A 587 25.35 -2.74 21.58
N TRP A 588 26.63 -3.08 21.41
CA TRP A 588 27.71 -2.13 21.14
C TRP A 588 27.49 -1.53 19.75
N ASP A 589 27.77 -0.23 19.58
CA ASP A 589 27.62 0.50 18.31
C ASP A 589 26.18 0.56 17.74
N GLN A 590 25.18 0.15 18.53
CA GLN A 590 23.76 0.29 18.20
C GLN A 590 23.07 1.19 19.23
N TYR A 591 22.08 1.96 18.77
CA TYR A 591 21.17 2.65 19.67
C TYR A 591 20.31 1.66 20.44
N GLN A 592 20.16 1.90 21.73
CA GLN A 592 19.17 1.28 22.59
C GLN A 592 18.06 2.29 22.88
N ASP A 593 16.82 1.87 22.66
CA ASP A 593 15.63 2.69 22.84
C ASP A 593 15.01 2.47 24.22
N PHE A 594 14.65 3.56 24.88
CA PHE A 594 14.00 3.58 26.18
C PHE A 594 12.72 4.42 26.08
N SER A 595 11.58 3.78 26.30
CA SER A 595 10.27 4.43 26.29
C SER A 595 9.77 4.72 27.70
N PHE A 596 9.02 5.80 27.84
CA PHE A 596 8.38 6.23 29.09
C PHE A 596 7.06 6.93 28.77
N THR A 597 6.27 7.27 29.80
CA THR A 597 5.05 8.05 29.60
C THR A 597 5.40 9.40 28.96
N GLN A 598 4.70 9.76 27.88
CA GLN A 598 4.89 11.02 27.17
C GLN A 598 4.88 12.21 28.14
N VAL A 599 5.83 13.11 27.95
CA VAL A 599 6.01 14.29 28.77
C VAL A 599 6.28 15.51 27.89
N THR A 600 5.80 16.67 28.34
CA THR A 600 6.18 17.97 27.80
C THR A 600 7.05 18.70 28.82
N ALA A 601 8.24 19.12 28.43
CA ALA A 601 9.18 19.83 29.30
C ALA A 601 10.06 20.80 28.50
N THR A 602 10.70 21.75 29.16
CA THR A 602 11.65 22.69 28.51
C THR A 602 13.11 22.21 28.60
N TYR A 603 13.42 21.44 29.64
CA TYR A 603 14.75 20.95 29.92
C TYR A 603 14.74 19.44 30.12
N LEU A 604 15.73 18.76 29.53
CA LEU A 604 16.05 17.36 29.82
C LEU A 604 17.38 17.31 30.56
N LYS A 605 17.43 16.60 31.67
CA LYS A 605 18.66 16.25 32.37
C LYS A 605 18.88 14.74 32.31
N VAL A 606 20.10 14.34 31.96
CA VAL A 606 20.55 12.95 31.98
C VAL A 606 21.59 12.81 33.09
N ARG A 607 21.29 11.98 34.08
CA ARG A 607 22.21 11.65 35.18
C ARG A 607 22.79 10.26 34.95
N LEU A 608 24.11 10.16 34.93
CA LEU A 608 24.82 8.90 34.69
C LEU A 608 25.04 8.19 36.03
N VAL A 609 24.28 7.15 36.32
CA VAL A 609 24.25 6.54 37.67
C VAL A 609 25.40 5.55 37.86
N SER A 610 25.65 4.66 36.88
CA SER A 610 26.70 3.65 36.99
C SER A 610 27.26 3.24 35.62
N ALA A 611 28.48 2.69 35.63
CA ALA A 611 29.13 2.12 34.45
C ALA A 611 28.99 0.59 34.41
N HIS A 612 29.06 0.00 33.21
CA HIS A 612 29.25 -1.44 33.06
C HIS A 612 30.64 -1.85 33.57
N TYR A 613 30.78 -3.11 33.96
CA TYR A 613 32.05 -3.72 34.39
C TYR A 613 32.75 -3.06 35.59
N ASN A 614 32.00 -2.32 36.43
CA ASN A 614 32.52 -1.58 37.59
C ASN A 614 33.63 -0.58 37.22
N GLU A 615 33.58 -0.06 35.99
CA GLU A 615 34.52 0.96 35.52
C GLU A 615 34.34 2.27 36.30
N ARG A 616 35.45 2.98 36.52
CA ARG A 616 35.43 4.29 37.20
C ARG A 616 35.03 5.44 36.28
N THR A 617 34.91 5.16 34.99
CA THR A 617 34.57 6.12 33.95
C THR A 617 33.52 5.55 33.02
N ILE A 618 32.79 6.45 32.37
CA ILE A 618 31.73 6.16 31.41
C ILE A 618 32.09 6.88 30.13
N LYS A 619 32.31 6.16 29.04
CA LYS A 619 32.36 6.75 27.70
C LYS A 619 30.94 6.81 27.15
N LEU A 620 30.57 7.98 26.66
CA LEU A 620 29.30 8.20 25.99
C LEU A 620 29.48 8.50 24.52
N ARG A 621 28.50 8.06 23.75
CA ARG A 621 28.19 8.54 22.42
C ARG A 621 26.98 9.46 22.46
N PRO A 622 26.63 10.13 21.35
CA PRO A 622 25.56 11.11 21.34
C PRO A 622 24.23 10.49 21.78
N PHE A 623 23.48 11.24 22.58
CA PHE A 623 22.10 10.92 22.91
C PHE A 623 21.20 11.35 21.77
N GLN A 624 20.08 10.65 21.62
CA GLN A 624 18.98 11.15 20.80
C GLN A 624 17.73 11.26 21.66
N LEU A 625 17.03 12.37 21.53
CA LEU A 625 15.71 12.56 22.12
C LEU A 625 14.71 12.84 20.99
N PRO A 626 14.18 11.79 20.34
CA PRO A 626 13.16 11.98 19.33
C PRO A 626 11.92 12.62 19.96
N GLY A 627 11.55 13.80 19.50
CA GLY A 627 10.35 14.49 19.95
C GLY A 627 10.02 15.73 19.14
N ILE A 628 9.04 16.50 19.62
CA ILE A 628 8.50 17.66 18.89
C ILE A 628 8.55 18.87 19.81
N VAL A 629 9.15 19.97 19.34
CA VAL A 629 9.09 21.26 20.04
C VAL A 629 7.66 21.78 19.94
N SER A 630 7.05 22.16 21.08
CA SER A 630 5.71 22.72 21.13
C SER A 630 5.60 23.96 20.24
N SER A 631 4.52 24.01 19.46
CA SER A 631 4.12 25.24 18.78
C SER A 631 3.71 26.29 19.82
N GLU A 632 3.80 27.56 19.44
CA GLU A 632 3.06 28.61 20.16
C GLU A 632 1.55 28.34 20.14
#